data_AF-A0A355DAH3-F1
#
_entry.id   AF-A0A355DAH3-F1
#
_cell.length_a   1.000
_cell.length_b   1.000
_cell.length_c   1.000
_cell.angle_alpha   90.00
_cell.angle_beta   90.00
_cell.angle_gamma   90.00
#
_symmetry.space_group_name_H-M   'P 1'
#
loop_
_entity.id
_entity.type
_entity.pdbx_description
1 polymer ?
#
loop_
_entity_poly.entity_id
_entity_poly.type
_entity_poly.pdbx_seq_one_letter_code
_entity_poly.pdbx_strand_id
1 'polypeptide(L)'
;MSDENGHNHTHKNTKAVINRLSRAIGHLEAVKKMVEDGRDCSEVLVQVSAVKSAINNIGKIILQDHIENCVVDAVEAGDKKVLTDLNDAIGKFIK
;
A
#
# COMPACT_ATOMS: atom_id res chain seq x y z
N MET A 1 21.42 20.74 -1.83
CA MET A 1 20.52 21.13 -2.94
C MET A 1 19.36 20.18 -2.87
N SER A 2 18.16 20.72 -2.64
CA SER A 2 16.99 19.99 -2.16
C SER A 2 16.28 19.25 -3.30
N ASP A 3 16.18 17.93 -3.19
CA ASP A 3 15.31 17.10 -4.02
C ASP A 3 13.86 17.26 -3.55
N GLU A 4 13.17 18.28 -4.06
CA GLU A 4 11.72 18.46 -3.85
C GLU A 4 11.00 18.55 -5.18
N ASN A 5 10.71 17.39 -5.79
CA ASN A 5 9.57 17.24 -6.70
C ASN A 5 8.61 16.24 -6.06
N GLY A 6 8.01 16.65 -4.95
CA GLY A 6 6.84 15.97 -4.39
C GLY A 6 5.65 16.22 -5.30
N HIS A 7 5.40 15.32 -6.24
CA HIS A 7 4.14 15.33 -6.97
C HIS A 7 3.00 15.09 -5.96
N ASN A 8 2.22 16.13 -5.68
CA ASN A 8 1.10 16.05 -4.75
C ASN A 8 -0.07 15.33 -5.45
N HIS A 9 -0.09 14.00 -5.38
CA HIS A 9 -1.13 13.20 -6.01
C HIS A 9 -2.35 13.08 -5.10
N THR A 10 -3.51 13.54 -5.57
CA THR A 10 -4.78 13.15 -4.96
C THR A 10 -5.17 11.79 -5.52
N HIS A 11 -5.10 10.73 -4.70
CA HIS A 11 -5.63 9.44 -5.11
C HIS A 11 -7.14 9.55 -5.31
N LYS A 12 -7.64 9.19 -6.49
CA LYS A 12 -9.09 9.16 -6.76
C LYS A 12 -9.83 8.32 -5.71
N ASN A 13 -9.19 7.26 -5.21
CA ASN A 13 -9.72 6.39 -4.18
C ASN A 13 -9.17 6.67 -2.76
N THR A 14 -8.65 7.87 -2.47
CA THR A 14 -8.05 8.25 -1.16
C THR A 14 -8.90 7.79 0.02
N LYS A 15 -10.20 8.12 0.05
CA LYS A 15 -11.11 7.74 1.14
C LYS A 15 -11.26 6.22 1.28
N ALA A 16 -11.32 5.50 0.17
CA ALA A 16 -11.46 4.05 0.17
C ALA A 16 -10.16 3.35 0.61
N VAL A 17 -9.00 3.92 0.28
CA VAL A 17 -7.69 3.47 0.78
C VAL A 17 -7.59 3.68 2.28
N ILE A 18 -7.91 4.89 2.77
CA ILE A 18 -7.93 5.23 4.20
C ILE A 18 -8.82 4.26 4.98
N ASN A 19 -10.06 4.02 4.51
CA ASN A 19 -10.97 3.10 5.17
C ASN A 19 -10.43 1.67 5.27
N ARG A 20 -9.70 1.19 4.26
CA ARG A 20 -9.08 -0.14 4.28
C ARG A 20 -7.87 -0.17 5.21
N LEU A 21 -7.05 0.87 5.22
CA LEU A 21 -5.95 1.03 6.18
C LEU A 21 -6.47 0.99 7.63
N SER A 22 -7.52 1.76 7.96
CA SER A 22 -8.11 1.76 9.30
C SER A 22 -8.59 0.36 9.73
N ARG A 23 -9.16 -0.42 8.81
CA ARG A 23 -9.56 -1.81 9.09
C ARG A 23 -8.35 -2.71 9.32
N ALA A 24 -7.31 -2.60 8.50
CA ALA A 24 -6.08 -3.37 8.66
C ALA A 24 -5.38 -3.05 10.00
N ILE A 25 -5.38 -1.78 10.43
CA ILE A 25 -4.85 -1.35 11.72
C ILE A 25 -5.64 -2.01 12.86
N GLY A 26 -6.98 -1.92 12.84
CA GLY A 26 -7.81 -2.56 13.88
C GLY A 26 -7.63 -4.09 13.92
N HIS A 27 -7.43 -4.73 12.78
CA HIS A 27 -7.14 -6.17 12.72
C HIS A 27 -5.76 -6.48 13.33
N LEU A 28 -4.74 -5.69 13.03
CA LEU A 28 -3.41 -5.84 13.62
C LEU A 28 -3.41 -5.61 15.13
N GLU A 29 -4.20 -4.65 15.63
CA GLU A 29 -4.42 -4.45 17.06
C GLU A 29 -5.06 -5.68 17.72
N ALA A 30 -6.01 -6.34 17.04
CA ALA A 30 -6.58 -7.60 17.53
C ALA A 30 -5.54 -8.72 17.58
N VAL A 31 -4.67 -8.83 16.56
CA VAL A 31 -3.55 -9.79 16.56
C VAL A 31 -2.59 -9.53 17.72
N LYS A 32 -2.26 -8.26 17.98
CA LYS A 32 -1.44 -7.88 19.14
C LYS A 32 -2.06 -8.40 20.44
N LYS A 33 -3.37 -8.19 20.65
CA LYS A 33 -4.07 -8.71 21.84
C LYS A 33 -4.01 -10.23 21.94
N MET A 34 -4.15 -10.96 20.83
CA MET A 34 -4.02 -12.43 20.83
C MET A 34 -2.65 -12.88 21.36
N VAL A 35 -1.58 -12.15 21.03
CA VAL A 35 -0.24 -12.43 21.53
C VAL A 35 -0.13 -12.10 23.02
N GLU A 36 -0.65 -10.95 23.44
CA GLU A 36 -0.68 -10.52 24.86
C GLU A 36 -1.47 -11.51 25.74
N ASP A 37 -2.56 -12.07 25.21
CA ASP A 37 -3.42 -13.06 25.87
C ASP A 37 -2.83 -14.49 25.84
N GLY A 38 -1.67 -14.69 25.21
CA GLY A 38 -1.02 -16.00 25.13
C GLY A 38 -1.76 -17.03 24.28
N ARG A 39 -2.45 -16.60 23.22
CA ARG A 39 -3.13 -17.53 22.30
C ARG A 39 -2.18 -18.43 21.52
N ASP A 40 -2.74 -19.51 20.98
CA ASP A 40 -1.99 -20.49 20.20
C ASP A 40 -1.27 -19.85 19.00
N CYS A 41 -0.01 -20.24 18.81
CA CYS A 41 0.85 -19.70 17.77
C CYS A 41 0.29 -19.91 16.36
N SER A 42 -0.36 -21.05 16.09
CA SER A 42 -0.92 -21.33 14.77
C SER A 42 -2.09 -20.39 14.45
N GLU A 43 -2.92 -20.09 15.45
CA GLU A 43 -4.04 -19.15 15.30
C GLU A 43 -3.55 -17.72 15.06
N VAL A 44 -2.52 -17.28 15.80
CA VAL A 44 -1.88 -15.98 15.60
C VAL A 44 -1.31 -15.88 14.18
N LEU A 45 -0.60 -16.91 13.70
CA LEU A 45 -0.03 -16.95 12.35
C LEU A 45 -1.10 -16.85 11.25
N VAL A 46 -2.27 -17.50 11.43
CA VAL A 46 -3.40 -17.36 10.52
C VAL A 46 -3.87 -15.90 10.45
N GLN A 47 -4.01 -15.23 11.59
CA GLN A 47 -4.46 -13.84 11.61
C GLN A 47 -3.42 -12.86 11.05
N VAL A 48 -2.12 -13.09 11.30
CA VAL A 48 -1.05 -12.33 10.66
C VAL A 48 -1.11 -12.46 9.13
N SER A 49 -1.36 -13.67 8.61
CA SER A 49 -1.53 -13.90 7.17
C SER A 49 -2.73 -13.14 6.59
N ALA A 50 -3.83 -13.05 7.34
CA ALA A 50 -4.99 -12.27 6.95
C ALA A 50 -4.69 -10.76 6.89
N VAL A 51 -3.96 -10.22 7.88
CA VAL A 51 -3.51 -8.82 7.87
C VAL A 51 -2.57 -8.55 6.69
N LYS A 52 -1.60 -9.44 6.44
CA LYS A 52 -0.70 -9.35 5.27
C LYS A 52 -1.50 -9.30 3.96
N SER A 53 -2.52 -10.15 3.83
CA SER A 53 -3.38 -10.18 2.64
C SER A 53 -4.17 -8.88 2.46
N ALA A 54 -4.66 -8.29 3.55
CA ALA A 54 -5.34 -7.00 3.53
C ALA A 54 -4.39 -5.87 3.08
N ILE A 55 -3.17 -5.83 3.61
CA ILE A 55 -2.14 -4.84 3.24
C ILE A 55 -1.78 -4.99 1.75
N ASN A 56 -1.58 -6.22 1.27
CA ASN A 56 -1.31 -6.46 -0.14
C ASN A 56 -2.45 -5.98 -1.05
N ASN A 57 -3.71 -6.15 -0.64
CA ASN A 57 -4.85 -5.65 -1.41
C ASN A 57 -4.88 -4.10 -1.45
N ILE A 58 -4.56 -3.45 -0.33
CA ILE A 58 -4.45 -1.99 -0.27
C ILE A 58 -3.36 -1.49 -1.23
N GLY A 59 -2.19 -2.11 -1.21
CA GLY A 59 -1.08 -1.74 -2.10
C GLY A 59 -1.44 -1.91 -3.59
N LYS A 60 -2.16 -2.97 -3.96
CA LYS A 60 -2.67 -3.15 -5.33
C LYS A 60 -3.58 -2.02 -5.78
N ILE A 61 -4.46 -1.55 -4.90
CA ILE A 61 -5.38 -0.43 -5.22
C ILE A 61 -4.60 0.87 -5.41
N ILE A 62 -3.62 1.15 -4.54
CA ILE A 62 -2.76 2.33 -4.68
C ILE A 62 -1.96 2.28 -5.98
N LEU A 63 -1.42 1.10 -6.31
CA LEU A 63 -0.66 0.88 -7.54
C LEU A 63 -1.54 1.10 -8.78
N GLN A 64 -2.76 0.55 -8.79
CA GLN A 64 -3.71 0.75 -9.88
C GLN A 64 -4.06 2.23 -10.04
N ASP A 65 -4.39 2.93 -8.95
CA ASP A 65 -4.63 4.37 -8.97
C ASP A 65 -3.43 5.15 -9.53
N HIS A 66 -2.20 4.75 -9.20
CA HIS A 66 -1.00 5.41 -9.70
C HIS A 66 -0.77 5.16 -11.20
N ILE A 67 -0.99 3.94 -11.68
CA ILE A 67 -0.90 3.62 -13.11
C ILE A 67 -1.93 4.42 -13.91
N GLU A 68 -3.19 4.45 -13.44
CA GLU A 68 -4.28 5.11 -14.17
C GLU A 68 -4.14 6.64 -14.25
N ASN A 69 -3.50 7.27 -13.26
CA ASN A 69 -3.47 8.75 -13.16
C ASN A 69 -2.07 9.37 -13.35
N CYS A 70 -0.97 8.64 -13.16
CA CYS A 70 0.37 9.23 -13.22
C CYS A 70 1.16 8.72 -14.42
N VAL A 71 0.98 7.46 -14.81
CA VAL A 71 1.70 6.89 -15.95
C VAL A 71 1.17 7.40 -17.27
N VAL A 72 -0.16 7.53 -17.40
CA VAL A 72 -0.80 8.06 -18.62
C VAL A 72 -0.28 9.47 -18.92
N ASP A 73 -0.36 10.37 -17.93
CA ASP A 73 0.11 11.74 -18.04
C ASP A 73 1.63 11.83 -18.31
N ALA A 74 2.43 10.99 -17.64
CA ALA A 74 3.88 10.96 -17.83
C ALA A 74 4.28 10.46 -19.23
N VAL A 75 3.55 9.49 -19.79
CA VAL A 75 3.78 9.01 -21.16
C VAL A 75 3.44 10.10 -22.17
N GLU A 76 2.35 10.82 -21.98
CA GLU A 76 1.98 11.96 -22.85
C GLU A 76 2.99 13.12 -22.74
N ALA A 77 3.53 13.38 -21.55
CA ALA A 77 4.52 14.42 -21.29
C ALA A 77 5.97 14.02 -21.63
N GLY A 78 6.23 12.75 -21.98
CA GLY A 78 7.58 12.23 -22.22
C GLY A 78 8.46 12.11 -20.97
N ASP A 79 7.85 12.10 -19.78
CA ASP A 79 8.56 12.05 -18.50
C ASP A 79 8.94 10.61 -18.12
N LYS A 80 10.19 10.25 -18.43
CA LYS A 80 10.76 8.93 -18.10
C LYS A 80 11.04 8.73 -16.61
N LYS A 81 11.07 9.81 -15.81
CA LYS A 81 11.38 9.71 -14.38
C LYS A 81 10.25 9.02 -13.63
N VAL A 82 9.00 9.38 -13.92
CA VAL A 82 7.81 8.76 -13.31
C VAL A 82 7.77 7.25 -13.56
N LEU A 83 8.13 6.81 -14.77
CA LEU A 83 8.20 5.38 -15.11
C LEU A 83 9.27 4.64 -14.31
N THR A 84 10.42 5.29 -14.07
CA THR A 84 11.53 4.72 -13.29
C THR A 84 11.13 4.60 -11.82
N ASP A 85 10.58 5.68 -11.25
CA ASP A 85 10.12 5.72 -9.86
C ASP A 85 9.03 4.67 -9.59
N LEU A 86 8.11 4.48 -10.54
CA LEU A 86 7.09 3.44 -10.46
C LEU A 86 7.69 2.03 -10.49
N ASN A 87 8.63 1.76 -11.39
CA ASN A 87 9.28 0.45 -11.49
C ASN A 87 10.00 0.08 -10.18
N ASP A 88 10.66 1.06 -9.56
CA ASP A 88 11.31 0.88 -8.26
C ASP A 88 10.30 0.60 -7.14
N ALA A 89 9.16 1.31 -7.13
CA ALA A 89 8.08 1.08 -6.17
C ALA A 89 7.47 -0.33 -6.31
N ILE A 90 7.23 -0.78 -7.55
CA ILE A 90 6.73 -2.14 -7.85
C ILE A 90 7.73 -3.20 -7.36
N GLY A 91 9.02 -3.01 -7.63
CA GLY A 91 10.07 -3.94 -7.20
C GLY A 91 10.13 -4.12 -5.68
N LYS A 92 9.84 -3.06 -4.92
CA LYS A 92 9.73 -3.13 -3.44
C LYS A 92 8.43 -3.79 -2.97
N PHE A 93 7.34 -3.60 -3.71
CA PHE A 93 6.02 -4.12 -3.33
C PHE A 93 5.86 -5.63 -3.56
N ILE A 94 6.54 -6.19 -4.57
CA ILE A 94 6.46 -7.62 -4.91
C ILE A 94 7.38 -8.50 -4.04
N LYS A 95 8.42 -7.91 -3.46
CA LYS A 95 9.33 -8.60 -2.51
C LYS A 95 8.62 -8.97 -1.22
#